data_AF-A0A959Q048-F1
#
_entry.id   AF-A0A959Q048-F1
#
_cell.length_a   1.000
_cell.length_b   1.000
_cell.length_c   1.000
_cell.angle_alpha   90.00
_cell.angle_beta   90.00
_cell.angle_gamma   90.00
#
_symmetry.space_group_name_H-M   'P 1'
#
loop_
_entity.id
_entity.type
_entity.pdbx_description
1 polymer ?
#
loop_
_entity_poly.entity_id
_entity_poly.type
_entity_poly.pdbx_seq_one_letter_code
_entity_poly.pdbx_strand_id
1 'polypeptide(L)'
;FLFNHAGSPWLTQYWSRQVVRKVYGDLSPEAGYSGDEDQGLMGALAVLMKIGIFSMDGGTSARPVYEIGSPVFDKVVIELDPNYYPGKEIRISTQNQGEESYYVQSASWKGKEHDQCWIFHDEFIKGGELILNMGDRPNENWGVANPVPE
;
A
#
# COMPACT_ATOMS: atom_id res chain seq x y z
N PHE A 1 -8.93 -2.69 0.90
CA PHE A 1 -8.11 -3.88 1.09
C PHE A 1 -8.93 -5.16 0.99
N LEU A 2 -10.12 -5.28 1.60
CA LEU A 2 -11.04 -6.41 1.30
C LEU A 2 -11.31 -6.66 -0.20
N PHE A 3 -11.32 -5.62 -1.04
CA PHE A 3 -11.45 -5.80 -2.49
C PHE A 3 -10.26 -6.53 -3.13
N ASN A 4 -9.07 -6.52 -2.53
CA ASN A 4 -7.94 -7.33 -2.98
C ASN A 4 -8.24 -8.83 -2.83
N HIS A 5 -8.82 -9.21 -1.69
CA HIS A 5 -9.28 -10.58 -1.41
C HIS A 5 -10.44 -10.98 -2.34
N ALA A 6 -11.30 -10.03 -2.72
CA ALA A 6 -12.41 -10.26 -3.64
C ALA A 6 -12.01 -10.27 -5.14
N GLY A 7 -10.72 -10.17 -5.47
CA GLY A 7 -10.24 -10.16 -6.87
C GLY A 7 -10.56 -8.86 -7.61
N SER A 8 -10.71 -7.75 -6.90
CA SER A 8 -10.95 -6.42 -7.48
C SER A 8 -10.02 -5.33 -6.90
N PRO A 9 -8.68 -5.50 -6.99
CA PRO A 9 -7.72 -4.62 -6.33
C PRO A 9 -7.82 -3.14 -6.74
N TRP A 10 -8.30 -2.85 -7.96
CA TRP A 10 -8.57 -1.47 -8.40
C TRP A 10 -9.60 -0.75 -7.52
N LEU A 11 -10.55 -1.47 -6.90
CA LEU A 11 -11.49 -0.87 -5.94
C LEU A 11 -10.81 -0.55 -4.60
N THR A 12 -9.82 -1.34 -4.17
CA THR A 12 -8.98 -0.97 -3.02
C THR A 12 -8.21 0.32 -3.33
N GLN A 13 -7.62 0.42 -4.52
CA GLN A 13 -6.86 1.60 -4.95
C GLN A 13 -7.75 2.85 -4.98
N TYR A 14 -8.94 2.74 -5.58
CA TYR A 14 -9.92 3.83 -5.59
C TYR A 14 -10.31 4.28 -4.18
N TRP A 15 -10.81 3.36 -3.34
CA TRP A 15 -11.34 3.74 -2.03
C TRP A 15 -10.26 4.21 -1.06
N SER A 16 -9.08 3.60 -1.08
CA SER A 16 -7.95 4.10 -0.28
C SER A 16 -7.58 5.54 -0.65
N ARG A 17 -7.53 5.86 -1.95
CA ARG A 17 -7.29 7.23 -2.43
C ARG A 17 -8.38 8.21 -1.99
N GLN A 18 -9.65 7.82 -2.09
CA GLN A 18 -10.76 8.68 -1.67
C GLN A 18 -10.74 8.94 -0.15
N VAL A 19 -10.47 7.91 0.66
CA VAL A 19 -10.36 8.06 2.12
C VAL A 19 -9.21 8.98 2.48
N VAL A 20 -8.02 8.77 1.91
CA VAL A 20 -6.86 9.63 2.17
C VAL A 20 -7.15 11.08 1.84
N ARG A 21 -7.80 11.35 0.70
CA ARG A 21 -8.18 12.73 0.30
C ARG A 21 -9.16 13.38 1.26
N LYS A 22 -10.18 12.64 1.68
CA LYS A 22 -11.30 13.18 2.43
C LYS A 22 -11.04 13.28 3.93
N VAL A 23 -10.30 12.32 4.48
CA VAL A 23 -10.12 12.13 5.93
C VAL A 23 -8.73 12.55 6.40
N TYR A 24 -7.71 12.43 5.53
CA TYR A 24 -6.30 12.68 5.88
C TYR A 24 -5.65 13.68 4.91
N GLY A 25 -6.45 14.57 4.32
CA GLY A 25 -6.06 15.43 3.21
C GLY A 25 -5.42 16.76 3.62
N ASP A 26 -5.56 17.16 4.88
CA ASP A 26 -5.11 18.45 5.39
C ASP A 26 -4.53 18.34 6.82
N LEU A 27 -3.99 19.43 7.35
CA LEU A 27 -3.52 19.56 8.74
C LEU A 27 -4.56 20.27 9.63
N SER A 28 -5.72 20.64 9.09
CA SER A 28 -6.80 21.26 9.85
C SER A 28 -7.50 20.24 10.77
N PRO A 29 -8.06 20.69 11.91
CA PRO A 29 -8.88 19.83 12.78
C PRO A 29 -10.07 19.19 12.07
N GLU A 30 -10.57 19.80 10.99
CA GLU A 30 -11.72 19.34 10.24
C GLU A 30 -11.38 18.26 9.20
N ALA A 31 -10.16 18.25 8.65
CA ALA A 31 -9.76 17.39 7.54
C ALA A 31 -8.42 16.64 7.75
N GLY A 32 -7.86 16.70 8.95
CA GLY A 32 -6.66 15.95 9.36
C GLY A 32 -6.96 14.56 9.92
N TYR A 33 -8.13 14.37 10.53
CA TYR A 33 -8.72 13.08 10.89
C TYR A 33 -10.22 13.30 11.20
N SER A 34 -11.03 12.25 11.12
CA SER A 34 -12.47 12.33 11.37
C SER A 34 -12.85 11.47 12.58
N GLY A 35 -13.13 12.10 13.72
CA GLY A 35 -13.48 11.41 14.97
C GLY A 35 -12.35 11.43 15.99
N ASP A 36 -12.34 10.45 16.90
CA ASP A 36 -11.26 10.29 17.86
C ASP A 36 -9.99 9.78 17.16
N GLU A 37 -8.82 10.26 17.59
CA GLU A 37 -7.53 9.87 17.01
C GLU A 37 -7.12 8.44 17.45
N ASP A 38 -7.69 7.95 18.54
CA ASP A 38 -7.50 6.60 19.09
C ASP A 38 -6.03 6.24 19.38
N GLN A 39 -5.31 7.18 20.01
CA GLN A 39 -3.96 7.01 20.54
C GLN A 39 -2.93 6.46 19.52
N GLY A 40 -2.97 6.97 18.29
CA GLY A 40 -2.08 6.59 17.20
C GLY A 40 -2.71 5.70 16.15
N LEU A 41 -3.94 5.20 16.34
CA LEU A 41 -4.59 4.33 15.36
C LEU A 41 -4.88 5.08 14.06
N MET A 42 -5.50 6.26 14.15
CA MET A 42 -5.81 7.06 12.95
C MET A 42 -4.55 7.55 12.25
N GLY A 43 -3.56 7.99 13.04
CA GLY A 43 -2.25 8.39 12.50
C GLY A 43 -1.54 7.25 11.76
N ALA A 44 -1.47 6.05 12.36
CA ALA A 44 -0.85 4.89 11.74
C ALA A 44 -1.59 4.45 10.47
N LEU A 45 -2.93 4.43 10.50
CA LEU A 45 -3.74 4.10 9.33
C LEU A 45 -3.51 5.08 8.18
N ALA A 46 -3.44 6.39 8.48
CA ALA A 46 -3.15 7.42 7.50
C ALA A 46 -1.78 7.22 6.85
N VAL A 47 -0.74 6.93 7.64
CA VAL A 47 0.61 6.65 7.13
C VAL A 47 0.59 5.43 6.21
N LEU A 48 0.04 4.30 6.67
CA LEU A 48 -0.02 3.04 5.92
C LEU A 48 -0.75 3.22 4.57
N MET A 49 -1.92 3.86 4.58
CA MET A 49 -2.66 4.16 3.35
C MET A 49 -1.88 5.09 2.41
N LYS A 50 -1.24 6.14 2.94
CA LYS A 50 -0.47 7.12 2.14
C LYS A 50 0.78 6.52 1.51
N ILE A 51 1.46 5.59 2.19
CA ILE A 51 2.61 4.87 1.61
C ILE A 51 2.19 3.68 0.74
N GLY A 52 0.89 3.36 0.69
CA GLY A 52 0.31 2.40 -0.24
C GLY A 52 0.36 0.94 0.21
N ILE A 53 0.48 0.66 1.51
CA ILE A 53 0.48 -0.72 2.04
C ILE A 53 -0.43 -0.89 3.26
N PHE A 54 -1.00 -2.07 3.46
CA PHE A 54 -1.78 -2.40 4.66
C PHE A 54 -1.78 -3.92 4.91
N SER A 55 -2.02 -4.37 6.15
CA SER A 55 -2.23 -5.79 6.49
C SER A 55 -3.61 -5.94 7.11
N MET A 56 -4.52 -6.64 6.43
CA MET A 56 -5.92 -6.79 6.87
C MET A 56 -6.07 -7.62 8.15
N ASP A 57 -5.18 -8.58 8.36
CA ASP A 57 -5.19 -9.49 9.52
C ASP A 57 -4.33 -8.97 10.69
N GLY A 58 -3.70 -7.80 10.54
CA GLY A 58 -2.80 -7.25 11.55
C GLY A 58 -1.56 -8.12 11.82
N GLY A 59 -1.19 -8.99 10.88
CA GLY A 59 -0.07 -9.92 11.03
C GLY A 59 -0.35 -11.10 11.95
N THR A 60 -1.61 -11.50 12.10
CA THR A 60 -2.01 -12.64 12.94
C THR A 60 -1.95 -13.99 12.23
N SER A 61 -1.84 -14.01 10.90
CA SER A 61 -1.59 -15.23 10.13
C SER A 61 -0.20 -15.82 10.40
N ALA A 62 -0.05 -17.12 10.14
CA ALA A 62 1.24 -17.81 10.29
C ALA A 62 2.33 -17.24 9.36
N ARG A 63 1.93 -16.68 8.22
CA ARG A 63 2.82 -16.01 7.27
C ARG A 63 2.18 -14.72 6.74
N PRO A 64 2.33 -13.60 7.48
CA PRO A 64 1.68 -12.33 7.16
C PRO A 64 2.03 -11.77 5.79
N VAL A 65 1.12 -10.97 5.25
CA VAL A 65 1.29 -10.23 4.00
C VAL A 65 1.02 -8.74 4.20
N TYR A 66 1.74 -7.93 3.43
CA TYR A 66 1.36 -6.55 3.14
C TYR A 66 0.64 -6.51 1.80
N GLU A 67 -0.58 -6.02 1.81
CA GLU A 67 -1.37 -5.75 0.62
C GLU A 67 -1.04 -4.37 0.05
N ILE A 68 -1.01 -4.29 -1.29
CA ILE A 68 -0.71 -3.09 -2.04
C ILE A 68 -2.01 -2.31 -2.29
N GLY A 69 -1.97 -1.01 -1.98
CA GLY A 69 -3.02 -0.03 -2.25
C GLY A 69 -2.59 0.98 -3.30
N SER A 70 -2.90 2.26 -3.05
CA SER A 70 -2.52 3.37 -3.92
C SER A 70 -1.73 4.42 -3.11
N PRO A 71 -0.38 4.41 -3.16
CA PRO A 71 0.43 5.39 -2.45
C PRO A 71 0.17 6.81 -2.95
N VAL A 72 0.50 7.85 -2.17
CA VAL A 72 0.37 9.27 -2.58
C VAL A 72 1.70 9.94 -2.93
N PHE A 73 2.81 9.29 -2.63
CA PHE A 73 4.15 9.82 -2.83
C PHE A 73 4.84 9.17 -4.02
N ASP A 74 5.69 9.92 -4.72
CA ASP A 74 6.51 9.39 -5.81
C ASP A 74 7.55 8.39 -5.31
N LYS A 75 8.01 8.58 -4.08
CA LYS A 75 9.00 7.73 -3.43
C LYS A 75 8.78 7.72 -1.92
N VAL A 76 8.77 6.52 -1.35
CA VAL A 76 8.81 6.24 0.09
C VAL A 76 10.05 5.42 0.38
N VAL A 77 10.75 5.76 1.46
CA VAL A 77 11.86 4.97 1.99
C VAL A 77 11.54 4.64 3.44
N ILE A 78 11.49 3.36 3.77
CA ILE A 78 11.28 2.84 5.13
C ILE A 78 12.62 2.30 5.60
N GLU A 79 13.22 2.95 6.60
CA GLU A 79 14.42 2.44 7.25
C GLU A 79 14.05 1.33 8.23
N LEU A 80 14.73 0.19 8.11
CA LEU A 80 14.51 -0.99 8.94
C LEU A 80 15.55 -1.04 10.06
N ASP A 81 15.09 -1.32 11.28
CA ASP A 81 15.99 -1.50 12.42
C ASP A 81 16.82 -2.80 12.25
N PRO A 82 18.17 -2.70 12.19
CA PRO A 82 19.03 -3.86 11.99
C PRO A 82 19.01 -4.87 13.15
N ASN A 83 18.49 -4.50 14.32
CA ASN A 83 18.32 -5.43 15.44
C ASN A 83 17.18 -6.43 15.19
N TYR A 84 16.21 -6.08 14.34
CA TYR A 84 15.01 -6.87 14.09
C TYR A 84 14.92 -7.38 12.65
N TYR A 85 15.44 -6.64 11.68
CA TYR A 85 15.23 -6.91 10.26
C TYR A 85 16.53 -6.83 9.45
N PRO A 86 16.75 -7.77 8.51
CA PRO A 86 17.99 -7.84 7.74
C PRO A 86 18.08 -6.82 6.58
N GLY A 87 16.96 -6.21 6.18
CA GLY A 87 16.82 -5.52 4.90
C GLY A 87 17.40 -4.12 4.77
N LYS A 88 17.86 -3.49 5.86
CA LYS A 88 18.26 -2.07 5.98
C LYS A 88 17.19 -1.05 5.56
N GLU A 89 16.62 -1.16 4.36
CA GLU A 89 15.61 -0.25 3.83
C GLU A 89 14.66 -0.95 2.85
N ILE A 90 13.43 -0.46 2.81
CA ILE A 90 12.43 -0.78 1.79
C ILE A 90 12.09 0.49 1.02
N ARG A 91 12.05 0.40 -0.30
CA ARG A 91 11.64 1.49 -1.19
C ARG A 91 10.32 1.17 -1.86
N ILE A 92 9.42 2.15 -1.89
CA ILE A 92 8.19 2.11 -2.70
C ILE A 92 8.25 3.32 -3.61
N SER A 93 8.35 3.10 -4.91
CA SER A 93 8.50 4.13 -5.93
C SER A 93 7.33 4.04 -6.91
N THR A 94 6.84 5.18 -7.38
CA THR A 94 5.75 5.22 -8.36
C THR A 94 6.18 5.94 -9.63
N GLN A 95 5.69 5.50 -10.78
CA GLN A 95 5.83 6.17 -12.06
C GLN A 95 4.46 6.66 -12.53
N ASN A 96 4.39 7.86 -13.08
CA ASN A 96 3.16 8.47 -13.61
C ASN A 96 2.03 8.63 -12.58
N GLN A 97 2.38 8.72 -11.29
CA GLN A 97 1.40 9.00 -10.27
C GLN A 97 0.91 10.44 -10.36
N GLY A 98 -0.37 10.65 -10.07
CA GLY A 98 -0.94 11.98 -10.08
C GLY A 98 -2.24 12.06 -9.29
N GLU A 99 -2.92 13.19 -9.46
CA GLU A 99 -4.26 13.36 -8.88
C GLU A 99 -5.25 12.39 -9.52
N GLU A 100 -5.26 12.25 -10.84
CA GLU A 100 -6.16 11.29 -11.50
C GLU A 100 -5.50 9.93 -11.72
N SER A 101 -4.16 9.86 -11.70
CA SER A 101 -3.40 8.64 -11.96
C SER A 101 -3.02 7.91 -10.66
N TYR A 102 -3.95 7.12 -10.13
CA TYR A 102 -3.81 6.39 -8.87
C TYR A 102 -4.10 4.88 -8.97
N TYR A 103 -4.32 4.35 -10.18
CA TYR A 103 -4.51 2.93 -10.40
C TYR A 103 -3.20 2.24 -10.80
N VAL A 104 -2.85 1.14 -10.16
CA VAL A 104 -1.67 0.35 -10.51
C VAL A 104 -1.93 -0.37 -11.84
N GLN A 105 -1.08 -0.11 -12.82
CA GLN A 105 -1.10 -0.75 -14.15
C GLN A 105 -0.17 -1.96 -14.20
N SER A 106 0.98 -1.86 -13.55
CA SER A 106 1.93 -2.96 -13.37
C SER A 106 2.84 -2.67 -12.19
N ALA A 107 3.50 -3.70 -11.68
CA ALA A 107 4.46 -3.56 -10.60
C ALA A 107 5.71 -4.40 -10.84
N SER A 108 6.81 -4.00 -10.22
CA SER A 108 7.99 -4.84 -10.08
C SER A 108 8.47 -4.85 -8.64
N TRP A 109 8.90 -6.02 -8.17
CA TRP A 109 9.50 -6.21 -6.86
C TRP A 109 10.91 -6.74 -7.04
N LYS A 110 11.92 -6.01 -6.53
CA LYS A 110 13.34 -6.36 -6.66
C LYS A 110 13.76 -6.60 -8.13
N GLY A 111 13.22 -5.78 -9.04
CA GLY A 111 13.51 -5.84 -10.48
C GLY A 111 12.84 -6.98 -11.25
N LYS A 112 11.94 -7.75 -10.61
CA LYS A 112 11.14 -8.79 -11.26
C LYS A 112 9.69 -8.34 -11.36
N GLU A 113 9.01 -8.79 -12.41
CA GLU A 113 7.57 -8.59 -12.57
C GLU A 113 6.81 -9.08 -11.33
N HIS A 114 5.81 -8.31 -10.93
CA HIS A 114 5.02 -8.54 -9.73
C HIS A 114 3.53 -8.36 -10.05
N ASP A 115 2.86 -9.48 -10.30
CA ASP A 115 1.46 -9.52 -10.74
C ASP A 115 0.48 -9.87 -9.62
N GLN A 116 0.92 -9.83 -8.37
CA GLN A 116 0.05 -9.92 -7.20
C GLN A 116 -0.06 -8.57 -6.49
N CYS A 117 -1.18 -8.34 -5.81
CA CYS A 117 -1.42 -7.13 -5.03
C CYS A 117 -0.95 -7.26 -3.57
N TRP A 118 0.06 -8.10 -3.31
CA TRP A 118 0.54 -8.39 -1.95
C TRP A 118 1.99 -8.89 -1.94
N ILE A 119 2.66 -8.71 -0.81
CA ILE A 119 4.04 -9.20 -0.56
C ILE A 119 4.07 -9.83 0.83
N PHE A 120 4.65 -11.03 0.96
CA PHE A 120 4.86 -11.62 2.29
C PHE A 120 5.78 -10.75 3.14
N HIS A 121 5.45 -10.63 4.43
CA HIS A 121 6.25 -9.88 5.39
C HIS A 121 7.70 -10.38 5.44
N ASP A 122 7.92 -11.70 5.41
CA ASP A 122 9.27 -12.31 5.43
C ASP A 122 10.14 -11.93 4.22
N GLU A 123 9.54 -11.64 3.07
CA GLU A 123 10.20 -11.11 1.88
C GLU A 123 10.39 -9.60 1.91
N PHE A 124 9.43 -8.89 2.51
CA PHE A 124 9.41 -7.44 2.64
C PHE A 124 10.53 -6.95 3.57
N ILE A 125 10.71 -7.60 4.73
CA ILE A 125 11.75 -7.24 5.72
C ILE A 125 13.19 -7.53 5.26
N LYS A 126 13.36 -8.25 4.15
CA LYS A 126 14.66 -8.42 3.48
C LYS A 126 15.08 -7.19 2.70
N GLY A 127 14.26 -6.13 2.71
CA GLY A 127 14.53 -4.89 1.99
C GLY A 127 14.38 -5.06 0.49
N GLY A 128 14.56 -3.98 -0.25
CA GLY A 128 14.41 -3.97 -1.71
C GLY A 128 13.51 -2.83 -2.18
N GLU A 129 13.02 -2.95 -3.41
CA GLU A 129 12.23 -1.90 -4.05
C GLU A 129 11.00 -2.47 -4.75
N LEU A 130 9.85 -1.86 -4.45
CA LEU A 130 8.60 -1.98 -5.16
C LEU A 130 8.47 -0.78 -6.09
N ILE A 131 8.35 -1.00 -7.40
CA ILE A 131 8.08 0.05 -8.38
C ILE A 131 6.67 -0.18 -8.93
N LEU A 132 5.80 0.82 -8.78
CA LEU A 132 4.42 0.80 -9.27
C LEU A 132 4.28 1.75 -10.47
N ASN A 133 3.81 1.24 -11.59
CA ASN A 133 3.43 2.08 -12.73
C ASN A 133 1.96 2.45 -12.58
N MET A 134 1.67 3.74 -12.46
CA MET A 134 0.33 4.24 -12.18
C MET A 134 -0.37 4.68 -13.48
N GLY A 135 -1.70 4.71 -13.46
CA GLY A 135 -2.56 5.12 -14.57
C GLY A 135 -3.87 5.73 -14.08
N ASP A 136 -4.56 6.41 -14.99
CA ASP A 136 -5.82 7.13 -14.75
C ASP A 136 -7.08 6.25 -14.87
N ARG A 137 -6.91 4.99 -15.27
CA ARG A 137 -7.98 4.01 -15.42
C ARG A 137 -7.64 2.72 -14.68
N PRO A 138 -8.64 2.00 -14.15
CA PRO A 138 -8.41 0.71 -13.51
C PRO A 138 -7.80 -0.29 -14.50
N ASN A 139 -6.76 -1.00 -14.08
CA ASN A 139 -6.35 -2.24 -14.73
C ASN A 139 -7.04 -3.41 -14.03
N GLU A 140 -8.08 -3.95 -14.67
CA GLU A 140 -8.87 -5.05 -14.09
C GLU A 140 -8.17 -6.41 -14.16
N ASN A 141 -6.97 -6.48 -14.76
CA ASN A 141 -6.19 -7.72 -14.88
C ASN A 141 -5.02 -7.80 -13.89
N TRP A 142 -4.53 -6.67 -13.37
CA TRP A 142 -3.37 -6.67 -12.46
C TRP A 142 -3.78 -7.06 -11.03
N GLY A 143 -3.01 -7.95 -10.40
CA GLY A 143 -3.24 -8.32 -9.00
C GLY A 143 -4.42 -9.26 -8.76
N VAL A 144 -5.00 -9.85 -9.81
CA VAL A 144 -6.20 -10.71 -9.74
C VAL A 144 -5.87 -12.21 -9.81
N ALA A 145 -4.90 -12.60 -10.64
CA ALA A 145 -4.62 -14.00 -10.92
C ALA A 145 -4.11 -14.77 -9.69
N ASN A 146 -3.46 -14.08 -8.77
CA ASN A 146 -2.89 -14.63 -7.55
C ASN A 146 -3.57 -13.98 -6.33
N PRO A 147 -4.62 -14.59 -5.77
CA PRO A 147 -5.36 -14.02 -4.66
C PRO A 147 -4.46 -13.85 -3.43
N VAL A 148 -4.89 -12.98 -2.51
CA VAL A 148 -4.24 -12.84 -1.21
C VAL A 148 -4.32 -14.20 -0.49
N PRO A 149 -3.22 -14.73 0.06
CA PRO A 149 -3.24 -15.98 0.81
C PRO A 149 -4.15 -15.88 2.04
N GLU A 150 -4.82 -16.99 2.36
CA GLU A 150 -5.60 -17.17 3.60
C GLU A 150 -4.69 -17.40 4.83
#